data_AF-A0AAV4IG74-F1
#
_entry.id   AF-A0AAV4IG74-F1
#
_cell.length_a   1.000
_cell.length_b   1.000
_cell.length_c   1.000
_cell.angle_alpha   90.00
_cell.angle_beta   90.00
_cell.angle_gamma   90.00
#
_symmetry.space_group_name_H-M   'P 1'
#
loop_
_entity.id
_entity.type
_entity.pdbx_description
1 polymer ?
#
loop_
_entity_poly.entity_id
_entity_poly.type
_entity_poly.pdbx_seq_one_letter_code
_entity_poly.pdbx_strand_id
1 'polypeptide(L)'
;MSSANSKLRNHWKEHDPDKYKAYLEYQRINSKRRRDEKKQKWAEEVHTRAMIEERERQKEMKRERDRRYREKKAAEAGRQIRKRRETLPVKAPEKKRCEMTVEEKRQHDNNVRTQYNHNLSHQKKTANRKKDRERKRAARQSKKQTEGKKDTVEGVLNIVKRLPKTLLNVGSEVFYTSSEVSRPLPHKRYAKKHGPAYAMTVTQRGAHMLFCATFPDFKIKYSKFSSLRPKNVRRLDKIDIETCLCLCCQNLRYKIDVINKNVDPRDKLPPEGKILDMLLCQKTGPWHNITCVRGEVLMVEDFAENRKASFSSEVKSAYFSKEQITLHPIVTYYKDGAYQLVLEVMPDKKELYISCMRQKPAGSSQHGEVWVFPDAPDESTVHLEKDDLRHINEPEIDPIKLSNLHF
;
A
#
# COMPACT_ATOMS: atom_id res chain seq x y z
N MET A 1 46.83 -8.94 -20.45
CA MET A 1 46.14 -9.80 -19.47
C MET A 1 46.15 -11.21 -20.03
N SER A 2 46.57 -12.21 -19.26
CA SER A 2 46.65 -13.59 -19.77
C SER A 2 45.27 -14.09 -20.23
N SER A 3 45.24 -14.85 -21.33
CA SER A 3 44.02 -15.41 -21.92
C SER A 3 43.22 -16.27 -20.92
N ALA A 4 43.91 -16.88 -19.95
CA ALA A 4 43.34 -17.69 -18.87
C ALA A 4 42.30 -16.95 -18.03
N ASN A 5 42.56 -15.69 -17.67
CA ASN A 5 41.62 -14.89 -16.87
C ASN A 5 40.35 -14.50 -17.65
N SER A 6 40.40 -14.49 -18.98
CA SER A 6 39.19 -14.22 -19.77
C SER A 6 38.27 -15.43 -19.82
N LYS A 7 38.82 -16.63 -19.97
CA LYS A 7 38.05 -17.88 -20.01
C LYS A 7 37.32 -18.11 -18.69
N LEU A 8 37.99 -17.95 -17.55
CA LEU A 8 37.40 -18.09 -16.22
C LEU A 8 36.25 -17.09 -15.97
N ARG A 9 36.40 -15.84 -16.42
CA ARG A 9 35.34 -14.83 -16.30
C ARG A 9 34.11 -15.14 -17.14
N ASN A 10 34.30 -15.67 -18.35
CA ASN A 10 33.18 -16.10 -19.19
C ASN A 10 32.46 -17.30 -18.56
N HIS A 11 33.23 -18.26 -18.03
CA HIS A 11 32.66 -19.40 -17.31
C HIS A 11 31.83 -18.97 -16.10
N TRP A 12 32.32 -18.05 -15.25
CA TRP A 12 31.50 -17.50 -14.15
C TRP A 12 30.28 -16.75 -14.66
N LYS A 13 30.40 -16.00 -15.76
CA LYS A 13 29.26 -15.28 -16.32
C LYS A 13 28.14 -16.21 -16.77
N GLU A 14 28.47 -17.38 -17.29
CA GLU A 14 27.52 -18.37 -17.81
C GLU A 14 26.97 -19.31 -16.73
N HIS A 15 27.83 -19.81 -15.84
CA HIS A 15 27.46 -20.86 -14.87
C HIS A 15 27.22 -20.35 -13.44
N ASP A 16 27.77 -19.18 -13.07
CA ASP A 16 27.68 -18.67 -11.70
C ASP A 16 27.59 -17.13 -11.67
N PRO A 17 26.43 -16.57 -12.07
CA PRO A 17 26.28 -15.15 -12.31
C PRO A 17 26.46 -14.31 -11.04
N ASP A 18 26.19 -14.87 -9.86
CA ASP A 18 26.36 -14.16 -8.59
C ASP A 18 27.84 -14.06 -8.20
N LYS A 19 28.62 -15.12 -8.42
CA LYS A 19 30.09 -15.04 -8.30
C LYS A 19 30.69 -14.05 -9.29
N TYR A 20 30.16 -13.99 -10.53
CA TYR A 20 30.58 -13.00 -11.51
C TYR A 20 30.25 -11.56 -11.07
N LYS A 21 29.06 -11.31 -10.51
CA LYS A 21 28.68 -10.00 -9.94
C LYS A 21 29.61 -9.60 -8.79
N ALA A 22 29.87 -10.51 -7.84
CA ALA A 22 30.76 -10.26 -6.71
C ALA A 22 32.19 -9.92 -7.18
N TYR A 23 32.69 -10.64 -8.19
CA TYR A 23 33.98 -10.34 -8.81
C TYR A 23 34.01 -8.94 -9.45
N LEU A 24 32.95 -8.52 -10.16
CA LEU A 24 32.87 -7.17 -10.73
C LEU A 24 32.83 -6.08 -9.66
N GLU A 25 32.13 -6.32 -8.56
CA GLU A 25 32.07 -5.39 -7.43
C GLU A 25 33.44 -5.26 -6.76
N TYR A 26 34.13 -6.38 -6.49
CA TYR A 26 35.50 -6.40 -6.01
C TYR A 26 36.45 -5.61 -6.94
N GLN A 27 36.34 -5.79 -8.26
CA GLN A 27 37.09 -5.04 -9.26
C GLN A 27 36.80 -3.53 -9.21
N ARG A 28 35.53 -3.12 -9.04
CA ARG A 28 35.15 -1.71 -8.90
C ARG A 28 35.76 -1.09 -7.65
N ILE A 29 35.69 -1.80 -6.51
CA ILE A 29 36.24 -1.36 -5.22
C ILE A 29 37.77 -1.18 -5.34
N ASN A 30 38.48 -2.20 -5.84
CA ASN A 30 39.92 -2.12 -6.02
C ASN A 30 40.36 -1.06 -7.02
N SER A 31 39.63 -0.91 -8.13
CA SER A 31 39.91 0.15 -9.12
C SER A 31 39.64 1.54 -8.56
N LYS A 32 38.67 1.69 -7.65
CA LYS A 32 38.45 2.93 -6.91
C LYS A 32 39.60 3.19 -5.93
N ARG A 33 39.94 2.20 -5.11
CA ARG A 33 41.05 2.27 -4.14
C ARG A 33 42.36 2.71 -4.80
N ARG A 34 42.77 2.06 -5.90
CA ARG A 34 43.98 2.44 -6.66
C ARG A 34 43.93 3.85 -7.24
N ARG A 35 42.75 4.32 -7.68
CA ARG A 35 42.59 5.70 -8.18
C ARG A 35 42.70 6.72 -7.05
N ASP A 36 42.15 6.40 -5.89
CA ASP A 36 42.17 7.26 -4.72
C ASP A 36 43.59 7.28 -4.10
N GLU A 37 44.25 6.14 -3.97
CA GLU A 37 45.69 6.04 -3.60
C GLU A 37 46.56 6.87 -4.57
N LYS A 38 46.33 6.79 -5.89
CA LYS A 38 47.10 7.58 -6.87
C LYS A 38 46.81 9.09 -6.77
N LYS A 39 45.58 9.48 -6.41
CA LYS A 39 45.24 10.88 -6.16
C LYS A 39 45.87 11.39 -4.87
N GLN A 40 45.86 10.57 -3.83
CA GLN A 40 46.44 10.90 -2.52
C GLN A 40 47.95 11.05 -2.63
N LYS A 41 48.65 10.08 -3.23
CA LYS A 41 50.09 10.19 -3.54
C LYS A 41 50.42 11.47 -4.31
N TRP A 42 49.61 11.80 -5.32
CA TRP A 42 49.79 13.03 -6.07
C TRP A 42 49.50 14.30 -5.24
N ALA A 43 48.63 14.25 -4.24
CA ALA A 43 48.37 15.40 -3.38
C ALA A 43 49.49 15.62 -2.34
N GLU A 44 50.11 14.53 -1.87
CA GLU A 44 51.18 14.54 -0.86
C GLU A 44 52.56 14.85 -1.46
N GLU A 45 52.84 14.41 -2.70
CA GLU A 45 54.08 14.72 -3.40
C GLU A 45 54.14 16.21 -3.81
N VAL A 46 55.25 16.89 -3.49
CA VAL A 46 55.53 18.25 -3.96
C VAL A 46 55.93 18.20 -5.43
N HIS A 47 55.06 18.68 -6.32
CA HIS A 47 55.31 18.65 -7.76
C HIS A 47 56.08 19.87 -8.21
N THR A 48 57.22 19.66 -8.85
CA THR A 48 57.92 20.73 -9.58
C THR A 48 57.12 21.16 -10.82
N ARG A 49 57.30 22.40 -11.26
CA ARG A 49 56.62 22.94 -12.45
C ARG A 49 56.85 22.07 -13.70
N ALA A 50 58.05 21.54 -13.87
CA ALA A 50 58.40 20.62 -14.96
C ALA A 50 57.59 19.30 -14.92
N MET A 51 57.37 18.72 -13.73
CA MET A 51 56.55 17.51 -13.57
C MET A 51 55.08 17.76 -13.94
N ILE A 52 54.55 18.95 -13.65
CA ILE A 52 53.19 19.33 -14.01
C ILE A 52 53.07 19.45 -15.54
N GLU A 53 53.98 20.16 -16.19
CA GLU A 53 53.99 20.36 -17.64
C GLU A 53 54.15 19.05 -18.42
N GLU A 54 55.04 18.15 -17.99
CA GLU A 54 55.21 16.83 -18.63
C GLU A 54 53.94 15.98 -18.49
N ARG A 55 53.27 16.04 -17.33
CA ARG A 55 51.99 15.35 -17.14
C ARG A 55 50.89 15.91 -18.03
N GLU A 56 50.87 17.22 -18.28
CA GLU A 56 49.93 17.84 -19.22
C GLU A 56 50.22 17.42 -20.67
N ARG A 57 51.48 17.40 -21.08
CA ARG A 57 51.90 16.86 -22.39
C ARG A 57 51.45 15.41 -22.58
N GLN A 58 51.64 14.55 -21.57
CA GLN A 58 51.18 13.17 -21.63
C GLN A 58 49.66 13.04 -21.71
N LYS A 59 48.91 13.87 -20.98
CA LYS A 59 47.44 13.91 -21.08
C LYS A 59 47.00 14.34 -22.48
N GLU A 60 47.67 15.32 -23.07
CA GLU A 60 47.34 15.80 -24.41
C GLU A 60 47.67 14.78 -25.50
N MET A 61 48.85 14.15 -25.44
CA MET A 61 49.19 13.02 -26.32
C MET A 61 48.20 11.86 -26.20
N LYS A 62 47.72 11.58 -24.98
CA LYS A 62 46.68 10.55 -24.77
C LYS A 62 45.34 10.98 -25.40
N ARG A 63 44.90 12.23 -25.20
CA ARG A 63 43.68 12.76 -25.82
C ARG A 63 43.75 12.68 -27.34
N GLU A 64 44.91 13.00 -27.91
CA GLU A 64 45.18 12.91 -29.35
C GLU A 64 45.08 11.47 -29.85
N ARG A 65 45.72 10.52 -29.15
CA ARG A 65 45.62 9.09 -29.48
C ARG A 65 44.19 8.58 -29.42
N ASP A 66 43.45 8.94 -28.36
CA ASP A 66 42.04 8.58 -28.19
C ASP A 66 41.14 9.24 -29.25
N ARG A 67 41.52 10.44 -29.74
CA ARG A 67 40.85 11.11 -30.86
C ARG A 67 41.05 10.32 -32.16
N ARG A 68 42.31 10.04 -32.52
CA ARG A 68 42.65 9.25 -33.72
C ARG A 68 42.03 7.86 -33.72
N TYR A 69 42.01 7.19 -32.56
CA TYR A 69 41.37 5.88 -32.42
C TYR A 69 39.86 5.96 -32.69
N ARG A 70 39.17 6.98 -32.16
CA ARG A 70 37.74 7.19 -32.42
C ARG A 70 37.45 7.56 -33.86
N GLU A 71 38.29 8.39 -34.48
CA GLU A 71 38.21 8.74 -35.90
C GLU A 71 38.37 7.51 -36.78
N LYS A 72 39.41 6.69 -36.53
CA LYS A 72 39.63 5.42 -37.22
C LYS A 72 38.44 4.47 -37.08
N LYS A 73 37.93 4.28 -35.85
CA LYS A 73 36.77 3.40 -35.61
C LYS A 73 35.47 3.90 -36.25
N ALA A 74 35.27 5.22 -36.32
CA ALA A 74 34.11 5.77 -37.00
C ALA A 74 34.20 5.62 -38.52
N ALA A 75 35.40 5.80 -39.09
CA ALA A 75 35.69 5.55 -40.49
C ALA A 75 35.46 4.07 -40.86
N GLU A 76 36.00 3.14 -40.05
CA GLU A 76 35.75 1.68 -40.20
C GLU A 76 34.25 1.34 -40.13
N ALA A 77 33.47 2.06 -39.32
CA ALA A 77 32.04 1.82 -39.17
C ALA A 77 31.16 2.52 -40.23
N GLY A 78 31.75 3.19 -41.24
CA GLY A 78 31.02 3.96 -42.24
C GLY A 78 30.24 5.15 -41.66
N ARG A 79 30.47 5.52 -40.40
CA ARG A 79 29.80 6.66 -39.78
C ARG A 79 30.58 7.90 -40.13
N GLN A 80 30.00 8.77 -40.96
CA GLN A 80 30.49 10.13 -41.08
C GLN A 80 30.44 10.77 -39.69
N ILE A 81 31.61 10.96 -39.07
CA ILE A 81 31.72 11.85 -37.92
C ILE A 81 31.24 13.19 -38.42
N ARG A 82 30.08 13.66 -37.94
CA ARG A 82 29.65 15.03 -38.17
C ARG A 82 30.83 15.92 -37.82
N LYS A 83 31.47 16.53 -38.83
CA LYS A 83 32.46 17.59 -38.61
C LYS A 83 31.81 18.52 -37.59
N ARG A 84 32.50 18.71 -36.46
CA ARG A 84 32.05 19.63 -35.42
C ARG A 84 31.76 20.93 -36.15
N ARG A 85 30.48 21.28 -36.32
CA ARG A 85 30.08 22.49 -37.02
C ARG A 85 30.94 23.58 -36.41
N GLU A 86 31.79 24.21 -37.21
CA GLU A 86 32.50 25.41 -36.80
C GLU A 86 31.40 26.37 -36.41
N THR A 87 31.16 26.46 -35.11
CA THR A 87 30.14 27.35 -34.58
C THR A 87 30.60 28.72 -34.99
N LEU A 88 29.78 29.41 -35.79
CA LEU A 88 29.89 30.84 -36.05
C LEU A 88 30.37 31.54 -34.78
N PRO A 89 31.28 32.53 -34.88
CA PRO A 89 31.87 33.19 -33.72
C PRO A 89 30.76 33.74 -32.84
N VAL A 90 30.37 32.96 -31.83
CA VAL A 90 29.52 33.41 -30.75
C VAL A 90 30.36 34.46 -30.05
N LYS A 91 29.89 35.71 -30.01
CA LYS A 91 30.53 36.80 -29.27
C LYS A 91 31.05 36.21 -27.97
N ALA A 92 32.37 36.20 -27.82
CA ALA A 92 32.99 35.56 -26.68
C ALA A 92 32.35 36.16 -25.42
N PRO A 93 31.86 35.33 -24.48
CA PRO A 93 31.34 35.88 -23.23
C PRO A 93 32.43 36.74 -22.61
N GLU A 94 32.08 37.96 -22.18
CA GLU A 94 33.02 38.97 -21.68
C GLU A 94 33.93 38.47 -20.54
N LYS A 95 33.51 37.40 -19.85
CA LYS A 95 34.31 36.69 -18.85
C LYS A 95 34.36 35.19 -19.15
N LYS A 96 35.53 34.57 -18.99
CA LYS A 96 35.62 33.10 -19.01
C LYS A 96 34.92 32.52 -17.79
N ARG A 97 34.40 31.29 -17.90
CA ARG A 97 33.67 30.64 -16.79
C ARG A 97 34.50 30.44 -15.51
N CYS A 98 35.82 30.49 -15.60
CA CYS A 98 36.74 30.46 -14.45
C CYS A 98 36.93 31.83 -13.77
N GLU A 99 36.61 32.93 -14.46
CA GLU A 99 36.73 34.31 -13.96
C GLU A 99 35.39 34.83 -13.42
N MET A 100 34.29 34.11 -13.65
CA MET A 100 32.99 34.42 -13.08
C MET A 100 32.96 34.09 -11.58
N THR A 101 32.40 35.00 -10.79
CA THR A 101 32.00 34.73 -9.40
C THR A 101 30.97 33.60 -9.35
N VAL A 102 30.75 33.02 -8.16
CA VAL A 102 29.79 31.90 -7.99
C VAL A 102 28.38 32.29 -8.41
N GLU A 103 27.95 33.52 -8.10
CA GLU A 103 26.62 34.03 -8.44
C GLU A 103 26.49 34.33 -9.94
N GLU A 104 27.48 34.98 -10.56
CA GLU A 104 27.54 35.19 -12.02
C GLU A 104 27.51 33.84 -12.77
N LYS A 105 28.24 32.85 -12.27
CA LYS A 105 28.24 31.50 -12.85
C LYS A 105 26.88 30.84 -12.75
N ARG A 106 26.17 31.03 -11.64
CA ARG A 106 24.81 30.52 -11.44
C ARG A 106 23.82 31.19 -12.38
N GLN A 107 23.92 32.51 -12.55
CA GLN A 107 23.11 33.27 -13.50
C GLN A 107 23.41 32.87 -14.96
N HIS A 108 24.68 32.74 -15.33
CA HIS A 108 25.11 32.29 -16.65
C HIS A 108 24.58 30.88 -16.95
N ASP A 109 24.77 29.91 -16.04
CA ASP A 109 24.28 28.54 -16.22
C ASP A 109 22.74 28.50 -16.30
N ASN A 110 22.04 29.37 -15.58
CA ASN A 110 20.58 29.52 -15.71
C ASN A 110 20.18 30.09 -17.07
N ASN A 111 20.83 31.15 -17.54
CA ASN A 111 20.55 31.77 -18.84
C ASN A 111 20.82 30.80 -19.99
N VAL A 112 21.93 30.06 -19.95
CA VAL A 112 22.26 29.02 -20.93
C VAL A 112 21.19 27.92 -20.94
N ARG A 113 20.69 27.49 -19.77
CA ARG A 113 19.58 26.52 -19.70
C ARG A 113 18.29 27.09 -20.28
N THR A 114 17.98 28.35 -20.01
CA THR A 114 16.77 29.02 -20.52
C THR A 114 16.83 29.14 -22.03
N GLN A 115 17.93 29.62 -22.60
CA GLN A 115 18.13 29.73 -24.05
C GLN A 115 18.09 28.35 -24.73
N TYR A 116 18.77 27.36 -24.15
CA TYR A 116 18.71 25.98 -24.65
C TYR A 116 17.28 25.46 -24.66
N ASN A 117 16.55 25.63 -23.55
CA ASN A 117 15.15 25.20 -23.46
C ASN A 117 14.25 25.96 -24.44
N HIS A 118 14.48 27.25 -24.67
CA HIS A 118 13.71 28.05 -25.62
C HIS A 118 13.85 27.47 -27.04
N ASN A 119 15.08 27.15 -27.43
CA ASN A 119 15.43 26.67 -28.78
C ASN A 119 15.06 25.20 -29.05
N LEU A 120 14.57 24.45 -28.05
CA LEU A 120 14.07 23.10 -28.27
C LEU A 120 12.72 23.11 -29.00
N SER A 121 12.56 22.17 -29.95
CA SER A 121 11.27 21.93 -30.60
C SER A 121 10.19 21.54 -29.58
N HIS A 122 8.92 21.82 -29.89
CA HIS A 122 7.79 21.49 -29.03
C HIS A 122 7.75 19.99 -28.67
N GLN A 123 7.96 19.11 -29.65
CA GLN A 123 8.04 17.66 -29.42
C GLN A 123 9.15 17.29 -28.42
N LYS A 124 10.33 17.92 -28.53
CA LYS A 124 11.45 17.65 -27.62
C LYS A 124 11.18 18.17 -26.20
N LYS A 125 10.51 19.33 -26.06
CA LYS A 125 10.03 19.85 -24.78
C LYS A 125 9.06 18.86 -24.11
N THR A 126 8.10 18.32 -24.87
CA THR A 126 7.14 17.32 -24.37
C THR A 126 7.82 16.02 -23.94
N ALA A 127 8.76 15.50 -24.74
CA ALA A 127 9.54 14.32 -24.38
C ALA A 127 10.35 14.52 -23.08
N ASN A 128 11.00 15.68 -22.93
CA ASN A 128 11.74 16.01 -21.71
C ASN A 128 10.82 16.11 -20.48
N ARG A 129 9.62 16.69 -20.62
CA ARG A 129 8.61 16.75 -19.55
C ARG A 129 8.15 15.34 -19.14
N LYS A 130 7.92 14.44 -20.09
CA LYS A 130 7.55 13.04 -19.81
C LYS A 130 8.66 12.32 -19.04
N LYS A 131 9.91 12.46 -19.48
CA LYS A 131 11.08 11.87 -18.81
C LYS A 131 11.31 12.41 -17.39
N ASP A 132 11.08 13.70 -17.15
CA ASP A 132 11.19 14.28 -15.81
C ASP A 132 10.07 13.79 -14.88
N ARG A 133 8.84 13.64 -15.38
CA ARG A 133 7.74 13.03 -14.64
C ARG A 133 8.05 11.59 -14.24
N GLU A 134 8.60 10.79 -15.15
CA GLU A 134 9.01 9.41 -14.87
C GLU A 134 10.14 9.35 -13.83
N ARG A 135 11.18 10.19 -13.97
CA ARG A 135 12.26 10.29 -12.98
C ARG A 135 11.72 10.66 -11.59
N LYS A 136 10.80 11.62 -11.49
CA LYS A 136 10.16 12.01 -10.23
C LYS A 136 9.30 10.90 -9.64
N ARG A 137 8.59 10.11 -10.46
CA ARG A 137 7.85 8.92 -10.01
C ARG A 137 8.79 7.86 -9.44
N ALA A 138 9.88 7.54 -10.16
CA ALA A 138 10.89 6.58 -9.70
C ALA A 138 11.58 7.04 -8.39
N ALA A 139 11.87 8.33 -8.26
CA ALA A 139 12.42 8.91 -7.03
C ALA A 139 11.44 8.77 -5.84
N ARG A 140 10.14 8.96 -6.05
CA ARG A 140 9.12 8.75 -5.01
C ARG A 140 8.98 7.28 -4.62
N GLN A 141 9.04 6.38 -5.59
CA GLN A 141 8.97 4.93 -5.33
C GLN A 141 10.19 4.43 -4.56
N SER A 142 11.40 4.81 -4.99
CA SER A 142 12.63 4.48 -4.26
C SER A 142 12.63 5.08 -2.85
N LYS A 143 12.16 6.32 -2.68
CA LYS A 143 12.00 6.93 -1.36
C LYS A 143 11.05 6.12 -0.47
N LYS A 144 9.88 5.71 -0.98
CA LYS A 144 8.95 4.81 -0.27
C LYS A 144 9.60 3.46 0.12
N GLN A 145 10.39 2.87 -0.78
CA GLN A 145 11.10 1.61 -0.50
C GLN A 145 12.19 1.79 0.56
N THR A 146 12.90 2.91 0.56
CA THR A 146 13.91 3.21 1.59
C THR A 146 13.32 3.63 2.93
N GLU A 147 12.15 4.27 2.93
CA GLU A 147 11.45 4.68 4.15
C GLU A 147 10.79 3.46 4.81
N GLY A 148 10.16 2.57 4.04
CA GLY A 148 9.56 1.34 4.58
C GLY A 148 10.55 0.31 5.17
N LYS A 149 11.87 0.51 5.01
CA LYS A 149 12.90 -0.33 5.65
C LYS A 149 13.51 0.29 6.91
N LYS A 150 13.24 1.57 7.19
CA LYS A 150 13.79 2.28 8.37
C LYS A 150 12.90 2.19 9.61
N ASP A 151 11.71 1.60 9.49
CA ASP A 151 10.80 1.34 10.61
C ASP A 151 11.17 0.05 11.38
N THR A 152 12.46 -0.33 11.40
CA THR A 152 12.95 -1.35 12.33
C THR A 152 13.21 -0.70 13.69
N VAL A 153 12.70 -1.34 14.74
CA VAL A 153 12.68 -0.89 16.15
C VAL A 153 14.05 -0.35 16.64
N GLU A 154 15.16 -0.89 16.12
CA GLU A 154 16.53 -0.45 16.44
C GLU A 154 16.89 0.97 15.96
N GLY A 155 16.33 1.43 14.85
CA GLY A 155 16.59 2.77 14.31
C GLY A 155 16.01 3.87 15.21
N VAL A 156 14.83 3.60 15.77
CA VAL A 156 14.14 4.53 16.69
C VAL A 156 14.82 4.54 18.06
N LEU A 157 15.21 3.38 18.58
CA LEU A 157 15.94 3.25 19.85
C LEU A 157 17.27 4.03 19.87
N ASN A 158 18.02 4.01 18.77
CA ASN A 158 19.31 4.72 18.67
C ASN A 158 19.16 6.24 18.60
N ILE A 159 18.05 6.76 18.08
CA ILE A 159 17.75 8.19 18.06
C ILE A 159 17.33 8.65 19.45
N VAL A 160 16.50 7.88 20.16
CA VAL A 160 16.00 8.24 21.50
C VAL A 160 17.13 8.25 22.55
N LYS A 161 18.10 7.33 22.46
CA LYS A 161 19.25 7.26 23.40
C LYS A 161 20.21 8.45 23.31
N ARG A 162 20.18 9.26 22.24
CA ARG A 162 21.11 10.39 22.02
C ARG A 162 20.52 11.77 22.34
N LEU A 163 19.26 11.84 22.79
CA LEU A 163 18.57 13.12 22.97
C LEU A 163 18.77 13.66 24.41
N PRO A 164 19.25 14.91 24.61
CA PRO A 164 19.37 15.52 25.93
C PRO A 164 18.03 15.57 26.70
N LYS A 165 18.09 15.63 28.03
CA LYS A 165 16.92 15.58 28.96
C LYS A 165 15.82 16.62 28.66
N THR A 166 16.12 17.70 27.93
CA THR A 166 15.16 18.70 27.44
C THR A 166 14.28 18.20 26.27
N LEU A 167 14.59 17.05 25.69
CA LEU A 167 13.88 16.43 24.56
C LEU A 167 12.98 15.26 24.98
N LEU A 168 12.65 15.17 26.28
CA LEU A 168 11.67 14.20 26.82
C LEU A 168 10.35 14.21 26.02
N ASN A 169 9.95 15.38 25.53
CA ASN A 169 8.75 15.56 24.70
C ASN A 169 8.85 14.80 23.36
N VAL A 170 10.03 14.84 22.71
CA VAL A 170 10.27 14.18 21.43
C VAL A 170 10.26 12.66 21.59
N GLY A 171 10.89 12.15 22.67
CA GLY A 171 10.86 10.72 22.99
C GLY A 171 9.45 10.20 23.22
N SER A 172 8.63 10.94 23.96
CA SER A 172 7.23 10.55 24.19
C SER A 172 6.39 10.59 22.93
N GLU A 173 6.57 11.58 22.06
CA GLU A 173 5.80 11.71 20.81
C GLU A 173 6.07 10.52 19.88
N VAL A 174 7.35 10.17 19.69
CA VAL A 174 7.75 9.02 18.88
C VAL A 174 7.25 7.71 19.48
N PHE A 175 7.24 7.58 20.81
CA PHE A 175 6.72 6.40 21.49
C PHE A 175 5.21 6.24 21.27
N TYR A 176 4.42 7.31 21.39
CA TYR A 176 2.98 7.25 21.17
C TYR A 176 2.61 6.91 19.71
N THR A 177 3.46 7.24 18.74
CA THR A 177 3.23 6.88 17.32
C THR A 177 3.83 5.53 16.93
N SER A 178 4.47 4.81 17.86
CA SER A 178 4.98 3.45 17.60
C SER A 178 3.86 2.46 17.31
N SER A 179 4.13 1.48 16.46
CA SER A 179 3.18 0.44 16.03
C SER A 179 2.67 -0.46 17.17
N GLU A 180 3.41 -0.53 18.27
CA GLU A 180 3.04 -1.29 19.48
C GLU A 180 1.95 -0.56 20.29
N VAL A 181 1.98 0.78 20.31
CA VAL A 181 1.09 1.60 21.14
C VAL A 181 -0.10 2.12 20.36
N SER A 182 0.09 2.47 19.08
CA SER A 182 -0.95 3.06 18.25
C SER A 182 -0.90 2.60 16.79
N ARG A 183 -2.05 2.64 16.12
CA ARG A 183 -2.17 2.39 14.67
C ARG A 183 -2.58 3.66 13.92
N PRO A 184 -2.02 3.95 12.74
CA PRO A 184 -2.45 5.09 11.95
C PRO A 184 -3.89 4.90 11.47
N LEU A 185 -4.71 5.95 11.58
CA LEU A 185 -6.07 5.94 11.04
C LEU A 185 -6.01 6.05 9.50
N PRO A 186 -6.80 5.24 8.76
CA PRO A 186 -6.67 5.11 7.31
C PRO A 186 -7.09 6.37 6.54
N HIS A 187 -8.09 7.11 7.05
CA HIS A 187 -8.67 8.23 6.34
C HIS A 187 -8.02 9.58 6.66
N LYS A 188 -7.73 10.36 5.60
CA LYS A 188 -7.19 11.72 5.68
C LYS A 188 -8.07 12.68 6.49
N ARG A 189 -9.37 12.40 6.61
CA ARG A 189 -10.32 13.19 7.43
C ARG A 189 -9.91 13.29 8.90
N TYR A 190 -9.13 12.32 9.38
CA TYR A 190 -8.66 12.32 10.76
C TYR A 190 -7.35 13.11 10.97
N ALA A 191 -6.60 13.38 9.90
CA ALA A 191 -5.34 14.09 9.97
C ALA A 191 -5.54 15.53 10.50
N LYS A 192 -4.64 15.96 11.38
CA LYS A 192 -4.62 17.34 11.93
C LYS A 192 -3.43 18.10 11.36
N LYS A 193 -3.29 19.37 11.74
CA LYS A 193 -2.11 20.21 11.40
C LYS A 193 -0.77 19.54 11.75
N HIS A 194 -0.77 18.62 12.72
CA HIS A 194 0.41 17.90 13.22
C HIS A 194 0.69 16.56 12.51
N GLY A 195 -0.01 16.25 11.42
CA GLY A 195 0.21 15.04 10.63
C GLY A 195 -0.91 14.00 10.74
N PRO A 196 -0.64 12.73 10.38
CA PRO A 196 -1.63 11.67 10.43
C PRO A 196 -2.13 11.45 11.86
N ALA A 197 -3.40 11.08 12.00
CA ALA A 197 -3.96 10.71 13.29
C ALA A 197 -3.76 9.22 13.57
N TYR A 198 -3.62 8.90 14.85
CA TYR A 198 -3.39 7.54 15.33
C TYR A 198 -4.46 7.17 16.34
N ALA A 199 -4.81 5.88 16.35
CA ALA A 199 -5.66 5.24 17.34
C ALA A 199 -4.80 4.43 18.30
N MET A 200 -4.84 4.77 19.59
CA MET A 200 -4.06 4.09 20.63
C MET A 200 -4.69 2.71 20.90
N THR A 201 -3.99 1.62 20.60
CA THR A 201 -4.49 0.24 20.74
C THR A 201 -4.41 -0.29 22.16
N VAL A 202 -3.60 0.34 23.00
CA VAL A 202 -3.44 0.02 24.42
C VAL A 202 -4.11 1.09 25.30
N THR A 203 -4.38 0.75 26.57
CA THR A 203 -4.83 1.76 27.53
C THR A 203 -3.70 2.75 27.85
N GLN A 204 -4.04 3.96 28.29
CA GLN A 204 -3.03 4.97 28.64
C GLN A 204 -2.06 4.48 29.73
N ARG A 205 -2.57 3.68 30.69
CA ARG A 205 -1.75 3.03 31.73
C ARG A 205 -0.86 1.94 31.12
N GLY A 206 -1.39 1.12 30.22
CA GLY A 206 -0.60 0.12 29.49
C GLY A 206 0.56 0.74 28.71
N ALA A 207 0.29 1.85 27.99
CA ALA A 207 1.34 2.59 27.29
C ALA A 207 2.43 3.12 28.24
N HIS A 208 2.05 3.60 29.44
CA HIS A 208 3.03 4.08 30.44
C HIS A 208 3.90 2.94 30.99
N MET A 209 3.30 1.77 31.26
CA MET A 209 4.04 0.58 31.68
C MET A 209 5.02 0.12 30.62
N LEU A 210 4.58 0.04 29.36
CA LEU A 210 5.44 -0.28 28.22
C LEU A 210 6.58 0.75 28.10
N PHE A 211 6.28 2.04 28.21
CA PHE A 211 7.30 3.09 28.17
C PHE A 211 8.37 2.92 29.24
N CYS A 212 7.97 2.67 30.49
CA CYS A 212 8.90 2.46 31.60
C CYS A 212 9.73 1.17 31.43
N ALA A 213 9.16 0.13 30.82
CA ALA A 213 9.89 -1.11 30.50
C ALA A 213 10.91 -0.91 29.38
N THR A 214 10.53 -0.20 28.30
CA THR A 214 11.43 0.08 27.17
C THR A 214 12.52 1.10 27.51
N PHE A 215 12.24 2.05 28.42
CA PHE A 215 13.11 3.15 28.77
C PHE A 215 13.28 3.29 30.30
N PRO A 216 13.94 2.32 30.96
CA PRO A 216 14.05 2.28 32.43
C PRO A 216 14.78 3.50 33.04
N ASP A 217 15.68 4.13 32.28
CA ASP A 217 16.42 5.32 32.71
C ASP A 217 15.53 6.57 32.85
N PHE A 218 14.38 6.59 32.15
CA PHE A 218 13.47 7.73 32.13
C PHE A 218 12.36 7.57 33.17
N LYS A 219 12.65 8.02 34.40
CA LYS A 219 11.67 8.02 35.50
C LYS A 219 10.60 9.11 35.30
N ILE A 220 9.55 8.79 34.54
CA ILE A 220 8.41 9.70 34.33
C ILE A 220 7.17 9.23 35.11
N LYS A 221 6.54 10.15 35.85
CA LYS A 221 5.26 9.88 36.54
C LYS A 221 4.12 9.77 35.51
N TYR A 222 3.12 8.92 35.79
CA TYR A 222 1.96 8.68 34.92
C TYR A 222 1.23 9.97 34.51
N SER A 223 0.97 10.88 35.46
CA SER A 223 0.30 12.16 35.19
C SER A 223 1.05 12.99 34.13
N LYS A 224 2.38 13.09 34.27
CA LYS A 224 3.22 13.78 33.28
C LYS A 224 3.21 13.04 31.94
N PHE A 225 3.38 11.72 31.94
CA PHE A 225 3.33 10.91 30.72
C PHE A 225 2.02 11.09 29.94
N SER A 226 0.88 11.09 30.65
CA SER A 226 -0.44 11.30 30.05
C SER A 226 -0.60 12.72 29.48
N SER A 227 0.01 13.74 30.09
CA SER A 227 -0.01 15.11 29.58
C SER A 227 0.82 15.30 28.30
N LEU A 228 1.83 14.45 28.09
CA LEU A 228 2.70 14.48 26.92
C LEU A 228 2.10 13.78 25.69
N ARG A 229 0.89 13.22 25.78
CA ARG A 229 0.24 12.57 24.65
C ARG A 229 -0.03 13.57 23.52
N PRO A 230 0.48 13.33 22.29
CA PRO A 230 0.22 14.20 21.16
C PRO A 230 -1.28 14.29 20.83
N LYS A 231 -1.74 15.47 20.39
CA LYS A 231 -3.17 15.72 20.07
C LYS A 231 -3.67 14.95 18.84
N ASN A 232 -2.77 14.40 18.02
CA ASN A 232 -3.06 13.53 16.88
C ASN A 232 -3.18 12.05 17.28
N VAL A 233 -2.79 11.66 18.50
CA VAL A 233 -3.01 10.31 19.05
C VAL A 233 -4.27 10.31 19.91
N ARG A 234 -5.30 9.61 19.43
CA ARG A 234 -6.61 9.53 20.07
C ARG A 234 -6.73 8.23 20.86
N ARG A 235 -7.41 8.29 22.00
CA ARG A 235 -7.81 7.10 22.75
C ARG A 235 -9.01 6.46 22.05
N LEU A 236 -9.13 5.13 22.14
CA LEU A 236 -10.26 4.38 21.54
C LEU A 236 -11.63 4.87 22.02
N ASP A 237 -11.76 5.29 23.29
CA ASP A 237 -13.02 5.83 23.84
C ASP A 237 -13.47 7.17 23.21
N LYS A 238 -12.55 7.88 22.56
CA LYS A 238 -12.78 9.20 21.93
C LYS A 238 -12.70 9.17 20.42
N ILE A 239 -12.41 8.01 19.84
CA ILE A 239 -12.53 7.80 18.41
C ILE A 239 -13.97 7.40 18.23
N ASP A 240 -14.70 8.14 17.40
CA ASP A 240 -15.92 7.60 16.83
C ASP A 240 -15.48 6.34 16.10
N ILE A 241 -15.69 5.19 16.74
CA ILE A 241 -15.40 3.88 16.15
C ILE A 241 -16.10 3.97 14.82
N GLU A 242 -15.33 4.01 13.73
CA GLU A 242 -15.91 3.82 12.42
C GLU A 242 -16.52 2.43 12.55
N THR A 243 -17.84 2.41 12.71
CA THR A 243 -18.65 1.21 12.73
C THR A 243 -18.17 0.32 11.60
N CYS A 244 -18.15 -1.01 11.80
CA CYS A 244 -17.71 -1.98 10.82
C CYS A 244 -17.93 -1.46 9.40
N LEU A 245 -16.87 -1.28 8.61
CA LEU A 245 -17.01 -0.81 7.23
C LEU A 245 -17.50 -1.92 6.30
N CYS A 246 -17.98 -3.04 6.84
CA CYS A 246 -18.69 -4.04 6.09
C CYS A 246 -19.95 -3.43 5.44
N LEU A 247 -20.32 -3.99 4.29
CA LEU A 247 -21.48 -3.53 3.52
C LEU A 247 -22.76 -3.52 4.38
N CYS A 248 -22.89 -4.48 5.31
CA CYS A 248 -24.04 -4.59 6.22
C CYS A 248 -24.20 -3.36 7.11
N CYS A 249 -23.16 -3.01 7.87
CA CYS A 249 -23.18 -1.86 8.79
C CYS A 249 -23.28 -0.53 8.02
N GLN A 250 -22.65 -0.43 6.84
CA GLN A 250 -22.84 0.75 5.97
C GLN A 250 -24.29 0.87 5.48
N ASN A 251 -24.90 -0.22 5.02
CA ASN A 251 -26.29 -0.24 4.58
C ASN A 251 -27.26 0.10 5.72
N LEU A 252 -27.02 -0.45 6.92
CA LEU A 252 -27.82 -0.14 8.10
C LEU A 252 -27.72 1.35 8.45
N ARG A 253 -26.51 1.92 8.45
CA ARG A 253 -26.31 3.35 8.64
C ARG A 253 -27.02 4.20 7.59
N TYR A 254 -26.92 3.84 6.30
CA TYR A 254 -27.63 4.55 5.25
C TYR A 254 -29.16 4.48 5.40
N LYS A 255 -29.69 3.32 5.80
CA LYS A 255 -31.12 3.16 6.10
C LYS A 255 -31.54 4.07 7.26
N ILE A 256 -30.78 4.08 8.36
CA ILE A 256 -31.03 4.98 9.50
C ILE A 256 -31.00 6.45 9.06
N ASP A 257 -30.01 6.85 8.27
CA ASP A 257 -29.88 8.23 7.77
C ASP A 257 -31.04 8.64 6.85
N VAL A 258 -31.53 7.73 6.00
CA VAL A 258 -32.70 7.97 5.14
C VAL A 258 -33.97 8.06 5.97
N ILE A 259 -34.19 7.16 6.92
CA ILE A 259 -35.36 7.21 7.81
C ILE A 259 -35.36 8.53 8.59
N ASN A 260 -34.23 8.89 9.22
CA ASN A 260 -34.09 10.10 10.02
C ASN A 260 -34.24 11.41 9.25
N LYS A 261 -34.14 11.39 7.91
CA LYS A 261 -34.44 12.53 7.05
C LYS A 261 -35.93 12.68 6.75
N ASN A 262 -36.71 11.60 6.84
CA ASN A 262 -38.12 11.56 6.44
C ASN A 262 -39.08 11.40 7.61
N VAL A 263 -38.60 11.15 8.84
CA VAL A 263 -39.42 11.09 10.05
C VAL A 263 -39.31 12.37 10.86
N ASP A 264 -40.32 12.63 11.68
CA ASP A 264 -40.33 13.77 12.59
C ASP A 264 -39.14 13.73 13.56
N PRO A 265 -38.62 14.90 14.01
CA PRO A 265 -37.47 14.94 14.92
C PRO A 265 -37.63 14.15 16.23
N ARG A 266 -38.89 13.90 16.65
CA ARG A 266 -39.23 13.11 17.84
C ARG A 266 -39.07 11.60 17.63
N ASP A 267 -39.16 11.16 16.38
CA ASP A 267 -39.17 9.74 15.99
C ASP A 267 -37.85 9.30 15.34
N LYS A 268 -36.80 10.12 15.47
CA LYS A 268 -35.48 9.79 14.92
C LYS A 268 -34.92 8.55 15.60
N LEU A 269 -34.55 7.58 14.77
CA LEU A 269 -33.80 6.41 15.19
C LEU A 269 -32.42 6.84 15.69
N PRO A 270 -31.93 6.22 16.78
CA PRO A 270 -30.60 6.51 17.28
C PRO A 270 -29.53 5.93 16.34
N PRO A 271 -28.25 6.33 16.50
CA PRO A 271 -27.15 5.79 15.70
C PRO A 271 -27.06 4.27 15.83
N GLU A 272 -26.55 3.60 14.80
CA GLU A 272 -26.39 2.14 14.74
C GLU A 272 -25.83 1.52 16.04
N GLY A 273 -24.77 2.11 16.61
CA GLY A 273 -24.17 1.62 17.85
C GLY A 273 -25.15 1.59 19.03
N LYS A 274 -26.03 2.60 19.14
CA LYS A 274 -27.08 2.63 20.16
C LYS A 274 -28.21 1.64 19.86
N ILE A 275 -28.50 1.38 18.59
CA ILE A 275 -29.47 0.34 18.22
C ILE A 275 -28.94 -1.03 18.63
N LEU A 276 -27.66 -1.31 18.38
CA LEU A 276 -27.01 -2.52 18.86
C LEU A 276 -27.03 -2.58 20.40
N ASP A 277 -26.75 -1.49 21.09
CA ASP A 277 -26.84 -1.42 22.56
C ASP A 277 -28.28 -1.61 23.09
N MET A 278 -29.32 -1.34 22.29
CA MET A 278 -30.73 -1.58 22.64
C MET A 278 -31.16 -3.03 22.36
N LEU A 279 -30.60 -3.65 21.30
CA LEU A 279 -30.86 -5.05 20.96
C LEU A 279 -30.18 -5.99 21.96
N LEU A 280 -28.98 -5.62 22.42
CA LEU A 280 -28.25 -6.38 23.41
C LEU A 280 -28.72 -6.03 24.82
N CYS A 281 -28.77 -7.00 25.72
CA CYS A 281 -29.10 -6.72 27.12
C CYS A 281 -28.15 -5.70 27.76
N GLN A 282 -28.66 -4.98 28.76
CA GLN A 282 -27.84 -4.08 29.57
C GLN A 282 -26.62 -4.81 30.15
N LYS A 283 -25.45 -4.17 30.05
CA LYS A 283 -24.19 -4.70 30.56
C LYS A 283 -24.19 -4.62 32.10
N THR A 284 -24.14 -5.76 32.78
CA THR A 284 -23.88 -5.84 34.23
C THR A 284 -22.39 -5.89 34.55
N GLY A 285 -21.53 -5.99 33.53
CA GLY A 285 -20.06 -6.04 33.65
C GLY A 285 -19.36 -5.50 32.39
N PRO A 286 -18.06 -5.81 32.18
CA PRO A 286 -17.32 -5.35 30.99
C PRO A 286 -17.83 -5.95 29.67
N TRP A 287 -18.59 -7.05 29.75
CA TRP A 287 -19.16 -7.78 28.61
C TRP A 287 -20.67 -7.97 28.80
N HIS A 288 -21.42 -8.15 27.71
CA HIS A 288 -22.83 -8.55 27.79
C HIS A 288 -22.95 -9.98 28.33
N ASN A 289 -24.04 -10.26 29.06
CA ASN A 289 -24.30 -11.62 29.54
C ASN A 289 -24.60 -12.54 28.34
N ILE A 290 -23.91 -13.68 28.26
CA ILE A 290 -24.08 -14.65 27.17
C ILE A 290 -25.50 -15.20 27.09
N THR A 291 -26.25 -15.19 28.20
CA THR A 291 -27.65 -15.61 28.22
C THR A 291 -28.56 -14.68 27.43
N CYS A 292 -28.14 -13.45 27.15
CA CYS A 292 -28.92 -12.55 26.31
C CYS A 292 -28.80 -12.83 24.82
N VAL A 293 -27.78 -13.60 24.44
CA VAL A 293 -27.62 -14.13 23.08
C VAL A 293 -28.23 -15.54 22.98
N ARG A 294 -28.85 -16.06 24.06
CA ARG A 294 -29.55 -17.36 24.03
C ARG A 294 -30.96 -17.15 23.48
N GLY A 295 -31.31 -17.92 22.45
CA GLY A 295 -32.58 -17.80 21.73
C GLY A 295 -32.51 -16.91 20.49
N GLU A 296 -31.38 -16.26 20.25
CA GLU A 296 -31.14 -15.52 19.01
C GLU A 296 -30.75 -16.46 17.87
N VAL A 297 -31.25 -16.13 16.68
CA VAL A 297 -30.97 -16.85 15.43
C VAL A 297 -29.89 -16.08 14.69
N LEU A 298 -28.81 -16.77 14.30
CA LEU A 298 -27.75 -16.17 13.48
C LEU A 298 -28.15 -16.33 12.01
N MET A 299 -28.63 -15.25 11.41
CA MET A 299 -28.88 -15.19 9.98
C MET A 299 -27.64 -14.65 9.27
N VAL A 300 -27.00 -15.52 8.49
CA VAL A 300 -25.90 -15.16 7.60
C VAL A 300 -26.48 -14.93 6.22
N GLU A 301 -26.67 -13.66 5.88
CA GLU A 301 -27.05 -13.23 4.55
C GLU A 301 -25.79 -12.97 3.73
N ASP A 302 -25.60 -13.72 2.65
CA ASP A 302 -24.58 -13.38 1.66
C ASP A 302 -25.19 -12.42 0.62
N PHE A 303 -24.48 -11.33 0.33
CA PHE A 303 -24.97 -10.34 -0.61
C PHE A 303 -24.63 -10.78 -2.05
N ALA A 304 -25.62 -11.45 -2.64
CA ALA A 304 -25.87 -11.68 -4.05
C ALA A 304 -24.74 -11.49 -5.07
N GLU A 305 -24.39 -12.60 -5.73
CA GLU A 305 -23.89 -12.53 -7.10
C GLU A 305 -25.00 -12.03 -8.03
N ASN A 306 -24.76 -10.90 -8.69
CA ASN A 306 -25.61 -10.43 -9.79
C ASN A 306 -25.50 -11.40 -10.95
N ARG A 307 -26.53 -12.24 -11.17
CA ARG A 307 -26.57 -13.14 -12.32
C ARG A 307 -27.22 -12.43 -13.52
N LYS A 308 -26.54 -12.48 -14.66
CA LYS A 308 -27.15 -12.17 -15.95
C LYS A 308 -28.03 -13.36 -16.33
N ALA A 309 -29.33 -13.15 -16.36
CA ALA A 309 -30.27 -14.19 -16.77
C ALA A 309 -30.24 -14.32 -18.30
N SER A 310 -29.57 -15.34 -18.82
CA SER A 310 -29.77 -15.80 -20.19
C SER A 310 -30.92 -16.81 -20.18
N PHE A 311 -32.14 -16.36 -20.47
CA PHE A 311 -33.31 -17.25 -20.47
C PHE A 311 -33.27 -18.19 -21.68
N SER A 312 -33.46 -19.49 -21.46
CA SER A 312 -33.82 -20.45 -22.50
C SER A 312 -35.34 -20.71 -22.57
N SER A 313 -36.11 -20.30 -21.56
CA SER A 313 -37.57 -20.51 -21.49
C SER A 313 -38.35 -19.19 -21.55
N GLU A 314 -39.25 -19.08 -22.53
CA GLU A 314 -40.05 -17.89 -22.86
C GLU A 314 -40.91 -17.35 -21.70
N VAL A 315 -41.49 -18.25 -20.89
CA VAL A 315 -42.37 -17.88 -19.76
C VAL A 315 -41.65 -17.05 -18.70
N LYS A 316 -40.37 -17.34 -18.42
CA LYS A 316 -39.57 -16.59 -17.42
C LYS A 316 -39.20 -15.18 -17.90
N SER A 317 -39.13 -14.97 -19.22
CA SER A 317 -38.81 -13.66 -19.81
C SER A 317 -39.95 -12.64 -19.74
N ALA A 318 -41.18 -13.09 -19.52
CA ALA A 318 -42.34 -12.22 -19.35
C ALA A 318 -42.34 -11.45 -18.02
N TYR A 319 -41.71 -12.00 -16.97
CA TYR A 319 -41.77 -11.46 -15.62
C TYR A 319 -40.49 -10.76 -15.16
N PHE A 320 -39.33 -11.10 -15.74
CA PHE A 320 -38.02 -10.57 -15.35
C PHE A 320 -37.33 -9.87 -16.53
N SER A 321 -36.82 -8.65 -16.31
CA SER A 321 -36.04 -7.95 -17.34
C SER A 321 -34.68 -8.64 -17.54
N LYS A 322 -34.14 -8.58 -18.76
CA LYS A 322 -32.86 -9.21 -19.14
C LYS A 322 -31.62 -8.67 -18.41
N GLU A 323 -31.78 -7.68 -17.53
CA GLU A 323 -30.67 -6.85 -17.10
C GLU A 323 -29.97 -7.37 -15.84
N GLN A 324 -30.70 -7.87 -14.83
CA GLN A 324 -30.09 -8.49 -13.64
C GLN A 324 -31.12 -9.16 -12.71
N ILE A 325 -30.78 -10.34 -12.19
CA ILE A 325 -31.45 -10.96 -11.04
C ILE A 325 -30.43 -11.03 -9.90
N THR A 326 -30.84 -10.58 -8.72
CA THR A 326 -30.03 -10.54 -7.50
C THR A 326 -30.59 -11.58 -6.54
N LEU A 327 -29.84 -12.67 -6.31
CA LEU A 327 -30.22 -13.75 -5.40
C LEU A 327 -29.53 -13.57 -4.06
N HIS A 328 -30.28 -13.48 -2.97
CA HIS A 328 -29.74 -13.38 -1.62
C HIS A 328 -29.86 -14.72 -0.90
N PRO A 329 -28.83 -15.58 -0.91
CA PRO A 329 -28.87 -16.77 -0.08
C PRO A 329 -28.75 -16.34 1.39
N ILE A 330 -29.73 -16.73 2.18
CA ILE A 330 -29.77 -16.50 3.62
C ILE A 330 -29.63 -17.86 4.28
N VAL A 331 -28.55 -18.04 5.03
CA VAL A 331 -28.33 -19.22 5.85
C VAL A 331 -28.72 -18.88 7.28
N THR A 332 -29.67 -19.63 7.82
CA THR A 332 -30.19 -19.39 9.17
C THR A 332 -29.64 -20.48 10.09
N TYR A 333 -28.81 -20.09 11.06
CA TYR A 333 -28.37 -20.98 12.13
C TYR A 333 -29.15 -20.70 13.40
N TYR A 334 -29.70 -21.74 14.00
CA TYR A 334 -30.24 -21.66 15.36
C TYR A 334 -29.52 -22.66 16.26
N LYS A 335 -29.66 -22.45 17.56
CA LYS A 335 -29.17 -23.39 18.56
C LYS A 335 -30.30 -24.36 18.91
N ASP A 336 -30.02 -25.65 18.81
CA ASP A 336 -30.96 -26.67 19.29
C ASP A 336 -31.02 -26.72 20.83
N GLY A 337 -31.86 -27.59 21.37
CA GLY A 337 -31.99 -27.81 22.82
C GLY A 337 -30.69 -28.26 23.51
N ALA A 338 -29.71 -28.74 22.74
CA ALA A 338 -28.38 -29.14 23.21
C ALA A 338 -27.31 -28.04 23.03
N TYR A 339 -27.70 -26.85 22.60
CA TYR A 339 -26.83 -25.70 22.31
C TYR A 339 -25.82 -25.92 21.17
N GLN A 340 -26.07 -26.88 20.28
CA GLN A 340 -25.29 -27.03 19.06
C GLN A 340 -25.87 -26.13 17.96
N LEU A 341 -25.02 -25.55 17.12
CA LEU A 341 -25.47 -24.82 15.94
C LEU A 341 -25.96 -25.83 14.91
N VAL A 342 -27.27 -25.86 14.68
CA VAL A 342 -27.89 -26.73 13.68
C VAL A 342 -28.19 -25.89 12.45
N LEU A 343 -27.75 -26.40 11.29
CA LEU A 343 -28.13 -25.87 9.99
C LEU A 343 -29.38 -26.63 9.54
N GLU A 344 -30.52 -25.96 9.51
CA GLU A 344 -31.72 -26.55 8.94
C GLU A 344 -31.73 -26.34 7.43
N VAL A 345 -31.27 -27.36 6.71
CA VAL A 345 -31.48 -27.49 5.28
C VAL A 345 -32.87 -28.08 5.11
N MET A 346 -33.89 -27.31 4.70
CA MET A 346 -35.25 -27.83 4.53
C MET A 346 -35.24 -28.97 3.48
N PRO A 347 -35.39 -30.25 3.87
CA PRO A 347 -35.09 -31.36 2.96
C PRO A 347 -36.21 -31.62 1.94
N ASP A 348 -37.45 -31.30 2.29
CA ASP A 348 -38.64 -31.86 1.60
C ASP A 348 -39.56 -30.82 0.97
N LYS A 349 -39.19 -29.54 0.99
CA LYS A 349 -39.92 -28.49 0.28
C LYS A 349 -39.05 -27.93 -0.82
N LYS A 350 -39.25 -28.41 -2.05
CA LYS A 350 -38.71 -27.81 -3.29
C LYS A 350 -39.35 -26.45 -3.60
N GLU A 351 -39.80 -25.71 -2.60
CA GLU A 351 -40.37 -24.38 -2.76
C GLU A 351 -39.25 -23.37 -2.59
N LEU A 352 -38.75 -22.87 -3.72
CA LEU A 352 -37.83 -21.75 -3.74
C LEU A 352 -38.62 -20.47 -3.47
N TYR A 353 -38.60 -19.97 -2.24
CA TYR A 353 -39.20 -18.70 -1.89
C TYR A 353 -38.38 -17.54 -2.48
N ILE A 354 -38.73 -17.08 -3.67
CA ILE A 354 -38.14 -15.88 -4.29
C ILE A 354 -38.94 -14.65 -3.83
N SER A 355 -38.44 -13.93 -2.83
CA SER A 355 -38.95 -12.59 -2.52
C SER A 355 -38.37 -11.57 -3.49
N CYS A 356 -39.10 -11.24 -4.56
CA CYS A 356 -38.67 -10.28 -5.56
C CYS A 356 -39.18 -8.86 -5.22
N MET A 357 -38.30 -7.98 -4.73
CA MET A 357 -38.63 -6.57 -4.56
C MET A 357 -38.52 -5.83 -5.90
N ARG A 358 -39.66 -5.52 -6.53
CA ARG A 358 -39.70 -4.68 -7.73
C ARG A 358 -39.60 -3.20 -7.31
N GLN A 359 -38.57 -2.48 -7.76
CA GLN A 359 -38.58 -1.02 -7.65
C GLN A 359 -39.61 -0.47 -8.64
N LYS A 360 -40.78 -0.05 -8.15
CA LYS A 360 -41.74 0.72 -8.96
C LYS A 360 -41.25 2.18 -9.08
N PRO A 361 -41.52 2.85 -10.21
CA PRO A 361 -41.25 4.28 -10.36
C PRO A 361 -41.97 5.10 -9.27
N ALA A 362 -41.38 6.23 -8.91
CA ALA A 362 -41.85 7.10 -7.84
C ALA A 362 -43.31 7.53 -8.07
N GLY A 363 -44.21 7.16 -7.14
CA GLY A 363 -45.62 7.58 -7.14
C GLY A 363 -46.69 6.49 -7.00
N SER A 364 -46.34 5.21 -6.79
CA SER A 364 -47.33 4.14 -6.56
C SER A 364 -47.26 3.56 -5.15
N SER A 365 -48.43 3.26 -4.55
CA SER A 365 -48.55 2.68 -3.21
C SER A 365 -48.03 1.24 -3.17
N GLN A 366 -47.35 0.89 -2.07
CA GLN A 366 -46.76 -0.42 -1.84
C GLN A 366 -47.80 -1.39 -1.27
N HIS A 367 -48.12 -2.44 -2.01
CA HIS A 367 -48.57 -3.70 -1.44
C HIS A 367 -47.54 -4.77 -1.83
N GLY A 368 -46.96 -5.44 -0.84
CA GLY A 368 -46.08 -6.58 -1.07
C GLY A 368 -46.92 -7.80 -1.39
N GLU A 369 -46.86 -8.28 -2.63
CA GLU A 369 -47.48 -9.54 -3.01
C GLU A 369 -46.44 -10.66 -2.94
N VAL A 370 -46.77 -11.71 -2.18
CA VAL A 370 -46.01 -12.96 -2.12
C VAL A 370 -46.63 -13.89 -3.16
N TRP A 371 -45.83 -14.34 -4.12
CA TRP A 371 -46.28 -15.24 -5.17
C TRP A 371 -45.77 -16.65 -4.89
N VAL A 372 -46.69 -17.61 -4.83
CA VAL A 372 -46.41 -19.05 -4.76
C VAL A 372 -46.69 -19.62 -6.14
N PHE A 373 -45.69 -20.21 -6.79
CA PHE A 373 -45.88 -20.86 -8.09
C PHE A 373 -46.15 -22.35 -7.86
N PRO A 374 -47.31 -22.88 -8.25
CA PRO A 374 -47.50 -24.32 -8.36
C PRO A 374 -46.79 -24.84 -9.62
N ASP A 375 -46.19 -26.02 -9.53
CA ASP A 375 -45.53 -26.67 -10.67
C ASP A 375 -46.51 -26.96 -11.82
N ALA A 376 -46.03 -26.78 -13.05
CA ALA A 376 -46.69 -27.27 -14.26
C ALA A 376 -46.49 -28.79 -14.39
N PRO A 377 -47.46 -29.53 -14.96
CA PRO A 377 -47.37 -30.98 -15.04
C PRO A 377 -46.26 -31.43 -15.98
N ASP A 378 -45.61 -32.52 -15.57
CA ASP A 378 -44.52 -33.22 -16.24
C ASP A 378 -44.80 -33.45 -17.73
N GLU A 379 -43.90 -32.95 -18.59
CA GLU A 379 -43.54 -33.64 -19.83
C GLU A 379 -42.19 -33.14 -20.37
N SER A 380 -41.35 -34.12 -20.76
CA SER A 380 -40.01 -34.02 -21.36
C SER A 380 -38.79 -34.07 -20.41
N THR A 381 -38.51 -35.31 -19.98
CA THR A 381 -37.20 -35.81 -19.58
C THR A 381 -36.16 -35.57 -20.69
N VAL A 382 -35.28 -34.59 -20.52
CA VAL A 382 -34.01 -34.53 -21.24
C VAL A 382 -32.92 -35.01 -20.29
N HIS A 383 -32.40 -36.21 -20.55
CA HIS A 383 -31.24 -36.75 -19.86
C HIS A 383 -30.04 -35.84 -20.09
N LEU A 384 -29.58 -35.18 -19.02
CA LEU A 384 -28.21 -34.65 -18.92
C LEU A 384 -27.39 -35.67 -18.13
N GLU A 385 -26.27 -36.06 -18.74
CA GLU A 385 -25.33 -37.07 -18.25
C GLU A 385 -24.74 -36.70 -16.87
N LYS A 386 -24.43 -37.74 -16.11
CA LYS A 386 -24.14 -37.72 -14.67
C LYS A 386 -22.64 -37.58 -14.34
N ASP A 387 -21.79 -37.20 -15.29
CA ASP A 387 -20.35 -37.50 -15.21
C ASP A 387 -19.40 -36.32 -14.89
N ASP A 388 -19.87 -35.10 -14.66
CA ASP A 388 -18.96 -33.95 -14.38
C ASP A 388 -18.86 -33.50 -12.91
N LEU A 389 -19.33 -34.29 -11.94
CA LEU A 389 -19.26 -33.93 -10.51
C LEU A 389 -18.58 -34.95 -9.58
N ARG A 390 -17.79 -35.88 -10.13
CA ARG A 390 -16.92 -36.72 -9.30
C ARG A 390 -15.47 -36.46 -9.66
N HIS A 391 -14.83 -35.50 -8.99
CA HIS A 391 -13.40 -35.51 -8.65
C HIS A 391 -13.07 -34.32 -7.72
N ILE A 392 -13.52 -34.42 -6.47
CA ILE A 392 -12.82 -33.80 -5.34
C ILE A 392 -12.72 -34.89 -4.27
N ASN A 393 -11.50 -35.39 -4.07
CA ASN A 393 -11.17 -36.32 -3.00
C ASN A 393 -11.43 -35.65 -1.65
N GLU A 394 -12.30 -36.24 -0.83
CA GLU A 394 -12.36 -35.96 0.60
C GLU A 394 -11.16 -36.65 1.29
N PRO A 395 -10.35 -35.94 2.09
CA PRO A 395 -9.46 -36.62 3.02
C PRO A 395 -10.27 -37.10 4.23
N GLU A 396 -10.21 -38.41 4.51
CA GLU A 396 -10.65 -39.00 5.78
C GLU A 396 -9.96 -38.27 6.93
N ILE A 397 -10.75 -37.66 7.81
CA ILE A 397 -10.28 -37.14 9.11
C ILE A 397 -10.93 -38.00 10.18
N ASP A 398 -10.11 -38.79 10.87
CA ASP A 398 -10.52 -39.61 12.01
C ASP A 398 -11.08 -38.75 13.16
N PRO A 399 -12.18 -39.18 13.81
CA PRO A 399 -12.73 -38.46 14.95
C PRO A 399 -11.81 -38.61 16.17
N ILE A 400 -11.15 -37.50 16.55
CA ILE A 400 -10.45 -37.37 17.83
C ILE A 400 -11.50 -37.41 18.94
N LYS A 401 -11.48 -38.50 19.73
CA LYS A 401 -12.22 -38.62 20.99
C LYS A 401 -11.63 -37.63 22.02
N LEU A 402 -12.37 -36.57 22.34
CA LEU A 402 -12.13 -35.76 23.52
C LEU A 402 -13.02 -36.28 24.66
N SER A 403 -12.53 -37.31 25.35
CA SER A 403 -13.01 -37.67 26.68
C SER A 403 -12.24 -36.87 27.73
N ASN A 404 -12.99 -36.28 28.68
CA ASN A 404 -12.57 -35.80 29.99
C ASN A 404 -11.90 -34.43 30.06
N LEU A 405 -12.72 -33.40 30.30
CA LEU A 405 -12.33 -32.26 31.13
C LEU A 405 -13.53 -31.91 32.03
N HIS A 406 -13.41 -32.34 33.29
CA HIS A 406 -14.27 -31.90 34.38
C HIS A 406 -14.07 -30.41 34.63
N PHE A 407 -15.18 -29.69 34.78
CA PHE A 407 -15.29 -28.53 35.65
C PHE A 407 -16.33 -28.83 36.72
#